data_AF-A0A8J8JPF4-F1
#
_entry.id   AF-A0A8J8JPF4-F1
#
_cell.length_a   1.000
_cell.length_b   1.000
_cell.length_c   1.000
_cell.angle_alpha   90.00
_cell.angle_beta   90.00
_cell.angle_gamma   90.00
#
_symmetry.space_group_name_H-M   'P 1'
#
loop_
_entity.id
_entity.type
_entity.pdbx_description
1 polymer ?
#
loop_
_entity_poly.entity_id
_entity_poly.type
_entity_poly.pdbx_seq_one_letter_code
_entity_poly.pdbx_strand_id
1 'polypeptide(L)'
;MSLPDRIAKGVTSHSKIVIVVLLLTTALVGAGAPMVDDDSSLDQFEGESEEARALEEMDEEFAAEGDENTTTVQLIHRNEDGNALSKESLLSSLEFQQEIRNNDSINGTLVENESIIGVENVVAIAAITNERVESLEQRSAELEEREAALERRNETLTEGLDEVVALQREYENALAAGDNETAADLESEIEATIEETTSEADLDENQTAEYEEFASQAREVESNRWTLERQAELPPEYQELTAAREEIYTGATVGVLQEEYERLEADAAALEEERETLEERAAELEDRQAALENRSQTLEDGLDEVAELEAQYELASAAGDDEEAAAIEEEIDAAVAESANEAELDDEQAAEYEGVVESLRAQIELDEVERATAADSGAQQDALEQRRGALEEGLLDVAELEMQRELASAAGDEVAAAAAASERDAAVEEAIAAAELDDEQAAEYERAVETVREEATPSDELAAAVAASGAAPHELIAAGGAVAHGGAPPRGGGRRGARG
;
A
#
# COMPACT_ATOMS: atom_id res chain seq x y z
N MET A 1 -44.52 54.73 64.24
CA MET A 1 -44.67 54.44 62.79
C MET A 1 -43.48 53.60 62.39
N SER A 2 -43.73 52.43 61.81
CA SER A 2 -42.67 51.53 61.37
C SER A 2 -41.90 52.16 60.20
N LEU A 3 -40.61 51.84 60.05
CA LEU A 3 -39.80 52.30 58.91
C LEU A 3 -40.47 52.02 57.54
N PRO A 4 -41.08 50.84 57.32
CA PRO A 4 -41.83 50.54 56.09
C PRO A 4 -42.99 51.51 55.83
N ASP A 5 -43.79 51.86 56.84
CA ASP A 5 -44.93 52.78 56.68
C ASP A 5 -44.47 54.18 56.26
N ARG A 6 -43.29 54.60 56.72
CA ARG A 6 -42.73 55.93 56.46
C ARG A 6 -42.17 56.02 55.04
N ILE A 7 -41.54 54.95 54.55
CA ILE A 7 -41.07 54.80 53.17
C ILE A 7 -42.29 54.71 52.23
N ALA A 8 -43.28 53.88 52.54
CA ALA A 8 -44.51 53.75 51.76
C ALA A 8 -45.27 55.08 51.64
N LYS A 9 -45.35 55.88 52.72
CA LYS A 9 -45.98 57.20 52.72
C LYS A 9 -45.17 58.24 51.91
N GLY A 10 -43.85 58.12 51.90
CA GLY A 10 -42.95 58.94 51.06
C GLY A 10 -43.14 58.65 49.57
N VAL A 11 -43.21 57.36 49.22
CA VAL A 11 -43.44 56.87 47.84
C VAL A 11 -44.84 57.23 47.34
N THR A 12 -45.88 57.10 48.16
CA THR A 12 -47.27 57.44 47.78
C THR A 12 -47.53 58.94 47.72
N SER A 13 -46.86 59.77 48.53
CA SER A 13 -47.01 61.24 48.48
C SER A 13 -46.31 61.89 47.28
N HIS A 14 -45.22 61.27 46.78
CA HIS A 14 -44.45 61.76 45.64
C HIS A 14 -44.49 60.77 44.46
N SER A 15 -45.63 60.09 44.27
CA SER A 15 -45.80 59.02 43.27
C SER A 15 -45.36 59.43 41.86
N LYS A 16 -45.64 60.66 41.45
CA LYS A 16 -45.18 61.20 40.15
C LYS A 16 -43.65 61.29 40.03
N ILE A 17 -42.96 61.70 41.09
CA ILE A 17 -41.49 61.80 41.09
C ILE A 17 -40.88 60.40 41.09
N VAL A 18 -41.44 59.47 41.88
CA VAL A 18 -40.96 58.09 41.93
C VAL A 18 -41.13 57.39 40.58
N ILE A 19 -42.27 57.58 39.91
CA ILE A 19 -42.50 57.03 38.56
C ILE A 19 -41.51 57.61 37.55
N VAL A 20 -41.24 58.92 37.60
CA VAL A 20 -40.26 59.55 36.69
C VAL A 20 -38.84 59.02 36.96
N VAL A 21 -38.44 58.87 38.22
CA VAL A 21 -37.15 58.30 38.58
C VAL A 21 -37.03 56.86 38.07
N LEU A 22 -38.05 56.03 38.31
CA LEU A 22 -38.09 54.65 37.81
C LEU A 22 -37.97 54.60 36.28
N LEU A 23 -38.72 55.43 35.55
CA LEU A 23 -38.66 55.48 34.10
C LEU A 23 -37.29 55.92 33.59
N LEU A 24 -36.61 56.84 34.29
CA LEU A 24 -35.26 57.26 33.95
C LEU A 24 -34.23 56.16 34.21
N THR A 25 -34.31 55.43 35.32
CA THR A 25 -33.42 54.27 35.54
C THR A 25 -33.71 53.13 34.57
N THR A 26 -34.98 52.87 34.24
CA THR A 26 -35.33 51.87 33.23
C THR A 26 -34.86 52.30 31.84
N ALA A 27 -34.95 53.57 31.48
CA ALA A 27 -34.40 54.08 30.22
C ALA A 27 -32.86 54.02 30.19
N LEU A 28 -32.20 54.25 31.33
CA LEU A 28 -30.75 54.11 31.46
C LEU A 28 -30.29 52.66 31.28
N VAL A 29 -30.96 51.71 31.93
CA VAL A 29 -30.67 50.28 31.78
C VAL A 29 -31.05 49.78 30.38
N GLY A 30 -32.20 50.21 29.86
CA GLY A 30 -32.68 49.85 28.52
C GLY A 30 -31.83 50.45 27.39
N ALA A 31 -31.11 51.55 27.63
CA ALA A 31 -30.15 52.10 26.66
C ALA A 31 -28.92 51.19 26.47
N GLY A 32 -28.65 50.29 27.42
CA GLY A 32 -27.62 49.25 27.28
C GLY A 32 -28.11 47.97 26.59
N ALA A 33 -29.43 47.78 26.42
CA ALA A 33 -29.98 46.59 25.78
C ALA A 33 -29.51 46.34 24.32
N PRO A 34 -29.34 47.36 23.45
CA PRO A 34 -28.77 47.15 22.11
C PRO A 34 -27.24 47.03 22.10
N MET A 35 -26.59 47.13 23.27
CA MET A 35 -25.14 47.00 23.46
C MET A 35 -24.75 45.60 23.97
N VAL A 36 -25.73 44.71 24.13
CA VAL A 36 -25.51 43.31 24.46
C VAL A 36 -25.39 42.56 23.14
N ASP A 37 -24.19 42.03 22.88
CA ASP A 37 -23.96 41.10 21.78
C ASP A 37 -24.31 39.68 22.27
N ASP A 38 -25.01 38.91 21.45
CA ASP A 38 -25.29 37.49 21.71
C ASP A 38 -24.07 36.69 21.25
N ASP A 39 -23.14 36.38 22.16
CA ASP A 39 -22.07 35.43 21.88
C ASP A 39 -22.66 34.01 21.84
N SER A 40 -22.47 33.33 20.71
CA SER A 40 -22.96 31.98 20.45
C SER A 40 -21.78 31.04 20.16
N SER A 41 -20.65 31.24 20.83
CA SER A 41 -19.48 30.37 20.78
C SER A 41 -19.57 29.26 21.84
N LEU A 42 -18.78 28.20 21.67
CA LEU A 42 -18.65 27.14 22.67
C LEU A 42 -17.91 27.61 23.93
N ASP A 43 -17.23 28.76 23.88
CA ASP A 43 -16.52 29.43 24.99
C ASP A 43 -17.42 29.65 26.22
N GLN A 44 -18.75 29.73 26.04
CA GLN A 44 -19.68 29.82 27.16
C GLN A 44 -19.72 28.55 28.05
N PHE A 45 -19.16 27.44 27.56
CA PHE A 45 -18.99 26.18 28.28
C PHE A 45 -17.56 25.98 28.79
N GLU A 46 -16.60 26.77 28.31
CA GLU A 46 -15.23 26.85 28.79
C GLU A 46 -15.18 27.88 29.95
N GLY A 47 -15.14 27.39 31.18
CA GLY A 47 -14.98 28.26 32.35
C GLY A 47 -13.52 28.69 32.52
N GLU A 48 -13.22 29.46 33.58
CA GLU A 48 -11.84 29.70 34.06
C GLU A 48 -11.20 28.42 34.66
N SER A 49 -11.41 27.26 34.03
CA SER A 49 -10.91 25.97 34.49
C SER A 49 -9.40 25.86 34.27
N GLU A 50 -8.78 24.84 34.85
CA GLU A 50 -7.33 24.61 34.65
C GLU A 50 -7.07 24.15 33.22
N GLU A 51 -7.99 23.34 32.68
CA GLU A 51 -7.97 22.79 31.33
C GLU A 51 -8.12 23.88 30.25
N ALA A 52 -9.01 24.86 30.46
CA ALA A 52 -9.17 25.99 29.53
C ALA A 52 -7.92 26.90 29.50
N ARG A 53 -7.24 27.05 30.64
CA ARG A 53 -6.01 27.84 30.74
C ARG A 53 -4.82 27.10 30.12
N ALA A 54 -4.78 25.78 30.26
CA ALA A 54 -3.80 24.93 29.59
C ALA A 54 -3.99 24.95 28.08
N LEU A 55 -5.24 24.92 27.58
CA LEU A 55 -5.54 25.05 26.16
C LEU A 55 -5.12 26.42 25.60
N GLU A 56 -5.40 27.53 26.31
CA GLU A 56 -4.92 28.88 25.94
C GLU A 56 -3.38 28.96 25.92
N GLU A 57 -2.70 28.33 26.89
CA GLU A 57 -1.24 28.27 26.96
C GLU A 57 -0.66 27.41 25.83
N MET A 58 -1.32 26.30 25.48
CA MET A 58 -0.93 25.46 24.34
C MET A 58 -1.09 26.21 23.00
N ASP A 59 -2.21 26.90 22.79
CA ASP A 59 -2.45 27.70 21.58
C ASP A 59 -1.47 28.88 21.45
N GLU A 60 -1.03 29.49 22.56
CA GLU A 60 -0.10 30.63 22.54
C GLU A 60 1.36 30.19 22.33
N GLU A 61 1.74 29.00 22.81
CA GLU A 61 3.14 28.51 22.80
C GLU A 61 3.44 27.56 21.63
N PHE A 62 2.44 26.83 21.10
CA PHE A 62 2.62 25.78 20.10
C PHE A 62 1.94 26.02 18.74
N ALA A 63 1.19 27.10 18.54
CA ALA A 63 0.67 27.42 17.21
C ALA A 63 1.80 27.77 16.22
N ALA A 64 1.96 27.01 15.14
CA ALA A 64 2.96 27.30 14.11
C ALA A 64 2.68 28.63 13.38
N GLU A 65 3.73 29.37 13.05
CA GLU A 65 3.66 30.58 12.19
C GLU A 65 3.15 30.20 10.78
N GLY A 66 1.84 30.15 10.58
CA GLY A 66 1.22 29.83 9.30
C GLY A 66 -0.14 29.13 9.36
N ASP A 67 -0.46 28.40 10.44
CA ASP A 67 -1.62 27.50 10.53
C ASP A 67 -2.79 28.01 11.38
N GLU A 68 -2.69 29.25 11.85
CA GLU A 68 -3.71 29.97 12.63
C GLU A 68 -5.11 30.03 11.97
N ASN A 69 -5.28 29.57 10.72
CA ASN A 69 -6.50 29.69 9.93
C ASN A 69 -6.87 28.44 9.09
N THR A 70 -6.36 27.24 9.42
CA THR A 70 -6.69 25.99 8.71
C THR A 70 -7.78 25.21 9.46
N THR A 71 -8.68 24.52 8.75
CA THR A 71 -9.74 23.71 9.38
C THR A 71 -9.92 22.40 8.62
N THR A 72 -9.73 21.28 9.29
CA THR A 72 -9.86 19.95 8.72
C THR A 72 -11.29 19.41 8.88
N VAL A 73 -11.80 18.79 7.82
CA VAL A 73 -13.15 18.21 7.79
C VAL A 73 -13.05 16.74 7.37
N GLN A 74 -13.27 15.83 8.33
CA GLN A 74 -13.31 14.40 8.04
C GLN A 74 -14.66 13.98 7.46
N LEU A 75 -14.66 13.41 6.25
CA LEU A 75 -15.83 12.79 5.64
C LEU A 75 -15.73 11.27 5.64
N ILE A 76 -16.57 10.62 6.44
CA ILE A 76 -16.67 9.16 6.47
C ILE A 76 -17.79 8.71 5.52
N HIS A 77 -17.41 8.15 4.37
CA HIS A 77 -18.37 7.53 3.46
C HIS A 77 -18.60 6.06 3.83
N ARG A 78 -19.87 5.66 3.94
CA ARG A 78 -20.27 4.26 4.16
C ARG A 78 -21.21 3.83 3.05
N ASN A 79 -20.99 2.62 2.54
CA ASN A 79 -21.91 1.98 1.60
C ASN A 79 -22.77 0.96 2.36
N GLU A 80 -24.06 1.27 2.57
CA GLU A 80 -24.95 0.47 3.41
C GLU A 80 -25.28 -0.92 2.83
N ASP A 81 -25.18 -1.07 1.50
CA ASP A 81 -25.61 -2.27 0.77
C ASP A 81 -24.46 -2.96 0.00
N GLY A 82 -23.21 -2.49 0.13
CA GLY A 82 -22.13 -2.89 -0.77
C GLY A 82 -20.71 -2.59 -0.28
N ASN A 83 -19.74 -2.77 -1.18
CA ASN A 83 -18.33 -2.53 -0.90
C ASN A 83 -17.97 -1.05 -1.12
N ALA A 84 -17.45 -0.38 -0.08
CA ALA A 84 -16.96 1.00 -0.18
C ALA A 84 -15.76 1.14 -1.14
N LEU A 85 -15.03 0.05 -1.41
CA LEU A 85 -13.92 -0.02 -2.37
C LEU A 85 -14.36 -0.48 -3.77
N SER A 86 -15.67 -0.54 -4.04
CA SER A 86 -16.14 -0.84 -5.40
C SER A 86 -15.79 0.30 -6.35
N LYS A 87 -15.61 -0.01 -7.64
CA LYS A 87 -15.31 1.01 -8.66
C LYS A 87 -16.34 2.15 -8.66
N GLU A 88 -17.62 1.83 -8.50
CA GLU A 88 -18.69 2.83 -8.46
C GLU A 88 -18.60 3.73 -7.22
N SER A 89 -18.28 3.17 -6.05
CA SER A 89 -18.08 3.94 -4.82
C SER A 89 -16.86 4.88 -4.94
N LEU A 90 -15.73 4.38 -5.45
CA LEU A 90 -14.51 5.18 -5.63
C LEU A 90 -14.73 6.33 -6.64
N LEU A 91 -15.42 6.05 -7.76
CA LEU A 91 -15.77 7.09 -8.73
C LEU A 91 -16.72 8.13 -8.16
N SER A 92 -17.74 7.71 -7.40
CA SER A 92 -18.66 8.63 -6.74
C SER A 92 -17.94 9.53 -5.73
N SER A 93 -16.94 9.01 -5.02
CA SER A 93 -16.12 9.81 -4.10
C SER A 93 -15.28 10.83 -4.88
N LEU A 94 -14.60 10.43 -5.96
CA LEU A 94 -13.83 11.35 -6.81
C LEU A 94 -14.70 12.43 -7.46
N GLU A 95 -15.91 12.10 -7.92
CA GLU A 95 -16.87 13.07 -8.45
C GLU A 95 -17.29 14.08 -7.37
N PHE A 96 -17.51 13.62 -6.14
CA PHE A 96 -17.81 14.49 -5.02
C PHE A 96 -16.63 15.40 -4.66
N GLN A 97 -15.40 14.88 -4.60
CA GLN A 97 -14.20 15.70 -4.41
C GLN A 97 -14.05 16.76 -5.54
N GLN A 98 -14.37 16.39 -6.77
CA GLN A 98 -14.36 17.31 -7.91
C GLN A 98 -15.46 18.39 -7.78
N GLU A 99 -16.64 18.05 -7.26
CA GLU A 99 -17.72 19.01 -6.98
C GLU A 99 -17.28 20.04 -5.92
N ILE A 100 -16.58 19.60 -4.87
CA ILE A 100 -15.98 20.48 -3.87
C ILE A 100 -14.97 21.44 -4.51
N ARG A 101 -14.03 20.92 -5.32
CA ARG A 101 -13.02 21.75 -6.00
C ARG A 101 -13.61 22.70 -7.04
N ASN A 102 -14.70 22.32 -7.69
CA ASN A 102 -15.40 23.19 -8.65
C ASN A 102 -16.26 24.26 -7.98
N ASN A 103 -16.45 24.20 -6.67
CA ASN A 103 -17.17 25.21 -5.93
C ASN A 103 -16.22 26.36 -5.55
N ASP A 104 -16.30 27.48 -6.26
CA ASP A 104 -15.43 28.65 -6.05
C ASP A 104 -15.34 29.10 -4.58
N SER A 105 -16.43 28.98 -3.82
CA SER A 105 -16.48 29.40 -2.41
C SER A 105 -15.73 28.47 -1.46
N ILE A 106 -15.57 27.19 -1.83
CA ILE A 106 -14.79 26.20 -1.07
C ILE A 106 -13.37 26.14 -1.62
N ASN A 107 -13.21 26.13 -2.95
CA ASN A 107 -11.91 26.05 -3.58
C ASN A 107 -10.98 27.21 -3.19
N GLY A 108 -11.54 28.40 -2.95
CA GLY A 108 -10.78 29.55 -2.44
C GLY A 108 -10.33 29.43 -0.98
N THR A 109 -10.80 28.41 -0.24
CA THR A 109 -10.43 28.14 1.15
C THR A 109 -9.62 26.85 1.31
N LEU A 110 -9.35 26.13 0.22
CA LEU A 110 -8.54 24.92 0.25
C LEU A 110 -7.04 25.28 0.30
N VAL A 111 -6.27 24.55 1.11
CA VAL A 111 -4.81 24.67 1.15
C VAL A 111 -4.17 24.29 -0.19
N GLU A 112 -3.05 24.92 -0.52
CA GLU A 112 -2.33 24.65 -1.76
C GLU A 112 -1.61 23.30 -1.68
N ASN A 113 -1.97 22.40 -2.61
CA ASN A 113 -1.53 21.00 -2.65
C ASN A 113 -2.12 20.16 -1.50
N GLU A 114 -2.52 18.92 -1.79
CA GLU A 114 -3.02 17.95 -0.80
C GLU A 114 -4.34 18.27 -0.09
N SER A 115 -5.10 19.25 -0.57
CA SER A 115 -6.34 19.71 0.09
C SER A 115 -7.46 18.67 0.24
N ILE A 116 -7.40 17.54 -0.49
CA ILE A 116 -8.32 16.41 -0.35
C ILE A 116 -7.57 15.12 -0.72
N ILE A 117 -7.51 14.17 0.22
CA ILE A 117 -6.81 12.89 0.08
C ILE A 117 -7.78 11.73 0.37
N GLY A 118 -7.70 10.67 -0.43
CA GLY A 118 -8.49 9.44 -0.26
C GLY A 118 -7.88 8.26 -1.01
N VAL A 119 -8.30 7.04 -0.66
CA VAL A 119 -7.83 5.80 -1.31
C VAL A 119 -8.19 5.79 -2.80
N GLU A 120 -9.33 6.38 -3.15
CA GLU A 120 -9.79 6.60 -4.52
C GLU A 120 -8.80 7.41 -5.36
N ASN A 121 -8.07 8.38 -4.76
CA ASN A 121 -7.07 9.17 -5.46
C ASN A 121 -5.88 8.29 -5.84
N VAL A 122 -5.40 7.45 -4.91
CA VAL A 122 -4.29 6.52 -5.16
C VAL A 122 -4.65 5.52 -6.25
N VAL A 123 -5.84 4.92 -6.17
CA VAL A 123 -6.33 3.96 -7.17
C VAL A 123 -6.50 4.64 -8.53
N ALA A 124 -7.02 5.87 -8.57
CA ALA A 124 -7.19 6.62 -9.82
C ALA A 124 -5.84 6.99 -10.45
N ILE A 125 -4.88 7.47 -9.66
CA ILE A 125 -3.53 7.79 -10.12
C ILE A 125 -2.89 6.53 -10.71
N ALA A 126 -2.92 5.40 -10.00
CA ALA A 126 -2.37 4.14 -10.50
C ALA A 126 -3.05 3.68 -11.81
N ALA A 127 -4.38 3.76 -11.89
CA ALA A 127 -5.12 3.39 -13.09
C ALA A 127 -4.79 4.29 -14.29
N ILE A 128 -4.75 5.61 -14.10
CA ILE A 128 -4.43 6.59 -15.15
C ILE A 128 -2.98 6.42 -15.62
N THR A 129 -2.04 6.19 -14.70
CA THR A 129 -0.63 5.95 -15.05
C THR A 129 -0.49 4.69 -15.89
N ASN A 130 -1.15 3.60 -15.52
CA ASN A 130 -1.12 2.36 -16.32
C ASN A 130 -1.74 2.57 -17.71
N GLU A 131 -2.89 3.24 -17.82
CA GLU A 131 -3.52 3.56 -19.11
C GLU A 131 -2.60 4.41 -19.99
N ARG A 132 -1.89 5.39 -19.40
CA ARG A 132 -0.91 6.22 -20.12
C ARG A 132 0.28 5.40 -20.62
N VAL A 133 0.82 4.50 -19.80
CA VAL A 133 1.92 3.61 -20.21
C VAL A 133 1.48 2.75 -21.39
N GLU A 134 0.32 2.10 -21.32
CA GLU A 134 -0.22 1.29 -22.42
C GLU A 134 -0.42 2.14 -23.70
N SER A 135 -0.92 3.37 -23.56
CA SER A 135 -1.09 4.28 -24.68
C SER A 135 0.24 4.70 -25.32
N LEU A 136 1.28 4.95 -24.52
CA LEU A 136 2.63 5.28 -24.99
C LEU A 136 3.26 4.10 -25.72
N GLU A 137 3.12 2.87 -25.20
CA GLU A 137 3.59 1.66 -25.87
C GLU A 137 2.90 1.47 -27.22
N GLN A 138 1.58 1.67 -27.28
CA GLN A 138 0.83 1.57 -28.52
C GLN A 138 1.30 2.60 -29.57
N ARG A 139 1.49 3.86 -29.15
CA ARG A 139 1.99 4.92 -30.05
C ARG A 139 3.42 4.67 -30.50
N SER A 140 4.28 4.13 -29.64
CA SER A 140 5.63 3.71 -30.02
C SER A 140 5.59 2.66 -31.13
N ALA A 141 4.76 1.63 -30.97
CA ALA A 141 4.61 0.58 -31.97
C ALA A 141 4.04 1.11 -33.29
N GLU A 142 3.09 2.04 -33.24
CA GLU A 142 2.55 2.71 -34.43
C GLU A 142 3.62 3.54 -35.17
N LEU A 143 4.48 4.26 -34.44
CA LEU A 143 5.58 5.01 -35.03
C LEU A 143 6.62 4.10 -35.68
N GLU A 144 6.98 2.99 -35.03
CA GLU A 144 7.87 1.97 -35.61
C GLU A 144 7.29 1.36 -36.90
N GLU A 145 5.99 1.07 -36.92
CA GLU A 145 5.32 0.58 -38.13
C GLU A 145 5.35 1.62 -39.26
N ARG A 146 5.11 2.89 -38.92
CA ARG A 146 5.12 3.99 -39.88
C ARG A 146 6.52 4.28 -40.43
N GLU A 147 7.55 4.22 -39.60
CA GLU A 147 8.95 4.30 -40.02
C GLU A 147 9.28 3.18 -41.01
N ALA A 148 8.98 1.93 -40.65
CA ALA A 148 9.20 0.79 -41.54
C ALA A 148 8.40 0.90 -42.84
N ALA A 149 7.22 1.54 -42.82
CA ALA A 149 6.44 1.81 -44.02
C ALA A 149 7.06 2.89 -44.91
N LEU A 150 7.63 3.94 -44.32
CA LEU A 150 8.38 4.96 -45.04
C LEU A 150 9.66 4.39 -45.68
N GLU A 151 10.39 3.55 -44.95
CA GLU A 151 11.59 2.88 -45.49
C GLU A 151 11.25 1.98 -46.69
N ARG A 152 10.19 1.18 -46.59
CA ARG A 152 9.71 0.36 -47.71
C ARG A 152 9.33 1.19 -48.93
N ARG A 153 8.62 2.30 -48.73
CA ARG A 153 8.29 3.23 -49.82
C ARG A 153 9.57 3.82 -50.44
N ASN A 154 10.53 4.24 -49.62
CA ASN A 154 11.80 4.76 -50.10
C ASN A 154 12.58 3.72 -50.94
N GLU A 155 12.57 2.45 -50.52
CA GLU A 155 13.16 1.33 -51.28
C GLU A 155 12.45 1.15 -52.63
N THR A 156 11.11 1.09 -52.65
CA THR A 156 10.32 1.02 -53.90
C THR A 156 10.64 2.17 -54.85
N LEU A 157 10.71 3.41 -54.37
CA LEU A 157 11.06 4.58 -55.18
C LEU A 157 12.49 4.48 -55.75
N THR A 158 13.43 3.96 -54.95
CA THR A 158 14.82 3.77 -55.38
C THR A 158 14.92 2.69 -56.47
N GLU A 159 14.27 1.54 -56.26
CA GLU A 159 14.26 0.42 -57.20
C GLU A 159 13.62 0.82 -58.54
N GLY A 160 12.46 1.49 -58.49
CA GLY A 160 11.78 1.99 -59.68
C GLY A 160 12.64 2.98 -60.47
N LEU A 161 13.36 3.88 -59.80
CA LEU A 161 14.24 4.83 -60.46
C LEU A 161 15.48 4.15 -61.09
N ASP A 162 16.04 3.14 -60.43
CA ASP A 162 17.12 2.31 -60.98
C ASP A 162 16.67 1.56 -62.23
N GLU A 163 15.44 1.03 -62.24
CA GLU A 163 14.85 0.36 -63.41
C GLU A 163 14.60 1.34 -64.56
N VAL A 164 14.04 2.53 -64.29
CA VAL A 164 13.87 3.60 -65.29
C VAL A 164 15.20 3.98 -65.94
N VAL A 165 16.27 4.14 -65.15
CA VAL A 165 17.60 4.45 -65.67
C VAL A 165 18.17 3.30 -66.51
N ALA A 166 17.94 2.05 -66.11
CA ALA A 166 18.36 0.88 -66.88
C ALA A 166 17.60 0.75 -68.21
N LEU A 167 16.28 0.93 -68.21
CA LEU A 167 15.47 0.92 -69.43
C LEU A 167 15.84 2.08 -70.37
N GLN A 168 16.12 3.27 -69.83
CA GLN A 168 16.60 4.41 -70.63
C GLN A 168 17.93 4.08 -71.33
N ARG A 169 18.84 3.36 -70.66
CA ARG A 169 20.10 2.90 -71.26
C ARG A 169 19.86 1.96 -72.44
N GLU A 170 18.90 1.04 -72.32
CA GLU A 170 18.50 0.13 -73.40
C GLU A 170 17.84 0.88 -74.56
N TYR A 171 17.01 1.87 -74.26
CA TYR A 171 16.36 2.74 -75.23
C TYR A 171 17.40 3.44 -76.12
N GLU A 172 18.43 4.04 -75.52
CA GLU A 172 19.52 4.69 -76.27
C GLU A 172 20.29 3.70 -77.16
N ASN A 173 20.50 2.47 -76.69
CA ASN A 173 21.14 1.43 -77.47
C ASN A 173 20.29 1.01 -78.69
N ALA A 174 18.97 0.87 -78.52
CA ALA A 174 18.04 0.55 -79.61
C ALA A 174 18.03 1.66 -80.68
N LEU A 175 17.96 2.93 -80.26
CA LEU A 175 18.06 4.08 -81.16
C LEU A 175 19.40 4.09 -81.92
N ALA A 176 20.51 3.81 -81.25
CA ALA A 176 21.83 3.74 -81.87
C ALA A 176 21.93 2.63 -82.94
N ALA A 177 21.22 1.53 -82.73
CA ALA A 177 21.11 0.41 -83.66
C ALA A 177 20.14 0.69 -84.82
N GLY A 178 19.33 1.75 -84.72
CA GLY A 178 18.26 2.08 -85.68
C GLY A 178 17.01 1.23 -85.51
N ASP A 179 16.84 0.58 -84.35
CA ASP A 179 15.68 -0.24 -84.01
C ASP A 179 14.60 0.61 -83.34
N ASN A 180 13.84 1.33 -84.16
CA ASN A 180 12.79 2.23 -83.68
C ASN A 180 11.58 1.50 -83.08
N GLU A 181 11.37 0.23 -83.43
CA GLU A 181 10.27 -0.57 -82.87
C GLU A 181 10.56 -0.89 -81.41
N THR A 182 11.74 -1.46 -81.13
CA THR A 182 12.19 -1.71 -79.75
C THR A 182 12.31 -0.42 -78.93
N ALA A 183 12.78 0.67 -79.52
CA ALA A 183 12.83 1.95 -78.80
C ALA A 183 11.44 2.47 -78.41
N ALA A 184 10.40 2.26 -79.24
CA ALA A 184 9.04 2.64 -78.89
C ALA A 184 8.44 1.75 -77.80
N ASP A 185 8.75 0.45 -77.82
CA ASP A 185 8.31 -0.48 -76.78
C ASP A 185 8.94 -0.14 -75.42
N LEU A 186 10.24 0.16 -75.39
CA LEU A 186 10.97 0.57 -74.17
C LEU A 186 10.46 1.91 -73.60
N GLU A 187 10.03 2.84 -74.45
CA GLU A 187 9.40 4.09 -73.97
C GLU A 187 8.13 3.80 -73.17
N SER A 188 7.26 2.93 -73.70
CA SER A 188 6.04 2.53 -72.98
C SER A 188 6.34 1.71 -71.73
N GLU A 189 7.41 0.91 -71.72
CA GLU A 189 7.84 0.17 -70.54
C GLU A 189 8.32 1.12 -69.43
N ILE A 190 9.09 2.16 -69.77
CA ILE A 190 9.50 3.19 -68.81
C ILE A 190 8.28 3.90 -68.20
N GLU A 191 7.31 4.32 -69.03
CA GLU A 191 6.08 4.96 -68.54
C GLU A 191 5.31 4.03 -67.59
N ALA A 192 5.23 2.73 -67.93
CA ALA A 192 4.58 1.74 -67.09
C ALA A 192 5.32 1.50 -65.77
N THR A 193 6.65 1.43 -65.76
CA THR A 193 7.46 1.29 -64.53
C THR A 193 7.23 2.48 -63.59
N ILE A 194 7.15 3.70 -64.12
CA ILE A 194 6.88 4.89 -63.31
C ILE A 194 5.48 4.80 -62.68
N GLU A 195 4.45 4.45 -63.47
CA GLU A 195 3.07 4.28 -62.97
C GLU A 195 2.97 3.16 -61.92
N GLU A 196 3.65 2.04 -62.13
CA GLU A 196 3.71 0.92 -61.17
C GLU A 196 4.40 1.36 -59.88
N THR A 197 5.55 2.01 -59.97
CA THR A 197 6.32 2.47 -58.80
C THR A 197 5.52 3.43 -57.93
N THR A 198 4.88 4.44 -58.52
CA THR A 198 4.11 5.44 -57.76
C THR A 198 2.88 4.81 -57.11
N SER A 199 2.26 3.83 -57.78
CA SER A 199 1.15 3.07 -57.23
C SER A 199 1.57 2.12 -56.11
N GLU A 200 2.72 1.44 -56.23
CA GLU A 200 3.22 0.51 -55.20
C GLU A 200 3.71 1.25 -53.95
N ALA A 201 4.33 2.42 -54.14
CA ALA A 201 4.73 3.30 -53.06
C ALA A 201 3.55 4.06 -52.41
N ASP A 202 2.32 3.89 -52.90
CA ASP A 202 1.10 4.55 -52.39
C ASP A 202 1.28 6.08 -52.30
N LEU A 203 1.83 6.68 -53.35
CA LEU A 203 2.06 8.12 -53.41
C LEU A 203 0.76 8.90 -53.64
N ASP A 204 0.66 10.09 -53.03
CA ASP A 204 -0.42 11.02 -53.34
C ASP A 204 -0.22 11.74 -54.69
N GLU A 205 -1.19 12.57 -55.09
CA GLU A 205 -1.16 13.29 -56.38
C GLU A 205 0.04 14.24 -56.52
N ASN A 206 0.47 14.90 -55.44
CA ASN A 206 1.61 15.81 -55.48
C ASN A 206 2.93 15.03 -55.51
N GLN A 207 3.04 14.01 -54.66
CA GLN A 207 4.21 13.14 -54.59
C GLN A 207 4.44 12.39 -55.89
N THR A 208 3.36 11.91 -56.52
CA THR A 208 3.40 11.29 -57.85
C THR A 208 3.97 12.26 -58.87
N ALA A 209 3.47 13.50 -58.91
CA ALA A 209 3.95 14.51 -59.84
C ALA A 209 5.43 14.87 -59.63
N GLU A 210 5.89 14.97 -58.38
CA GLU A 210 7.30 15.21 -58.05
C GLU A 210 8.18 14.03 -58.46
N TYR A 211 7.77 12.80 -58.17
CA TYR A 211 8.50 11.60 -58.58
C TYR A 211 8.60 11.48 -60.10
N GLU A 212 7.51 11.71 -60.83
CA GLU A 212 7.50 11.73 -62.31
C GLU A 212 8.46 12.78 -62.86
N GLU A 213 8.54 13.96 -62.23
CA GLU A 213 9.49 15.00 -62.60
C GLU A 213 10.93 14.53 -62.40
N PHE A 214 11.26 13.93 -61.26
CA PHE A 214 12.59 13.39 -61.01
C PHE A 214 12.94 12.22 -61.93
N ALA A 215 11.99 11.32 -62.23
CA ALA A 215 12.18 10.23 -63.18
C ALA A 215 12.51 10.77 -64.58
N SER A 216 11.81 11.82 -65.02
CA SER A 216 12.12 12.52 -66.27
C SER A 216 13.53 13.13 -66.28
N GLN A 217 13.93 13.79 -65.18
CA GLN A 217 15.28 14.32 -65.02
C GLN A 217 16.35 13.21 -65.04
N ALA A 218 16.10 12.08 -64.38
CA ALA A 218 17.00 10.93 -64.37
C ALA A 218 17.22 10.37 -65.79
N ARG A 219 16.14 10.29 -66.58
CA ARG A 219 16.21 9.88 -68.00
C ARG A 219 17.05 10.83 -68.83
N GLU A 220 16.88 12.14 -68.66
CA GLU A 220 17.69 13.15 -69.36
C GLU A 220 19.18 13.04 -68.99
N VAL A 221 19.48 12.91 -67.70
CA VAL A 221 20.84 12.72 -67.21
C VAL A 221 21.46 11.45 -67.79
N GLU A 222 20.73 10.33 -67.82
CA GLU A 222 21.26 9.07 -68.35
C GLU A 222 21.49 9.13 -69.87
N SER A 223 20.58 9.76 -70.63
CA SER A 223 20.76 9.99 -72.07
C SER A 223 22.03 10.80 -72.37
N ASN A 224 22.27 11.86 -71.60
CA ASN A 224 23.46 12.68 -71.71
C ASN A 224 24.73 11.90 -71.34
N ARG A 225 24.71 11.14 -70.24
CA ARG A 225 25.82 10.26 -69.82
C ARG A 225 26.15 9.23 -70.89
N TRP A 226 25.13 8.58 -71.46
CA TRP A 226 25.30 7.61 -72.54
C TRP A 226 26.01 8.21 -73.75
N THR A 227 25.67 9.44 -74.12
CA THR A 227 26.32 10.15 -75.23
C THR A 227 27.80 10.44 -74.93
N LEU A 228 28.12 10.89 -73.71
CA LEU A 228 29.49 11.18 -73.29
C LEU A 228 30.37 9.92 -73.22
N GLU A 229 29.83 8.79 -72.78
CA GLU A 229 30.56 7.52 -72.65
C GLU A 229 31.05 6.93 -73.99
N ARG A 230 30.51 7.40 -75.11
CA ARG A 230 30.96 7.00 -76.45
C ARG A 230 32.19 7.76 -76.93
N GLN A 231 32.64 8.77 -76.19
CA GLN A 231 33.85 9.51 -76.48
C GLN A 231 35.10 8.74 -76.04
N ALA A 232 36.25 9.01 -76.67
CA ALA A 232 37.49 8.30 -76.35
C ALA A 232 38.05 8.66 -74.96
N GLU A 233 37.74 9.85 -74.46
CA GLU A 233 38.08 10.35 -73.13
C GLU A 233 36.82 10.97 -72.53
N LEU A 234 36.50 10.63 -71.28
CA LEU A 234 35.34 11.19 -70.58
C LEU A 234 35.63 12.64 -70.19
N PRO A 235 34.77 13.59 -70.60
CA PRO A 235 35.00 14.99 -70.29
C PRO A 235 34.50 15.31 -68.86
N PRO A 236 34.93 16.42 -68.23
CA PRO A 236 34.56 16.78 -66.86
C PRO A 236 33.03 16.80 -66.60
N GLU A 237 32.25 17.15 -67.62
CA GLU A 237 30.79 17.19 -67.62
C GLU A 237 30.17 15.83 -67.22
N TYR A 238 30.87 14.71 -67.43
CA TYR A 238 30.41 13.39 -66.98
C TYR A 238 30.32 13.29 -65.44
N GLN A 239 31.28 13.90 -64.73
CA GLN A 239 31.27 13.92 -63.26
C GLN A 239 30.15 14.84 -62.75
N GLU A 240 29.89 15.95 -63.43
CA GLU A 240 28.77 16.85 -63.11
C GLU A 240 27.43 16.12 -63.23
N LEU A 241 27.22 15.35 -64.30
CA LEU A 241 26.03 14.51 -64.47
C LEU A 241 25.92 13.39 -63.43
N THR A 242 27.05 12.86 -62.96
CA THR A 242 27.05 11.84 -61.90
C THR A 242 26.57 12.44 -60.58
N ALA A 243 27.05 13.64 -60.23
CA ALA A 243 26.57 14.36 -59.05
C ALA A 243 25.09 14.77 -59.19
N ALA A 244 24.66 15.22 -60.37
CA ALA A 244 23.26 15.53 -60.65
C ALA A 244 22.35 14.30 -60.46
N ARG A 245 22.80 13.12 -60.87
CA ARG A 245 22.08 11.86 -60.62
C ARG A 245 21.91 11.60 -59.12
N GLU A 246 22.96 11.78 -58.31
CA GLU A 246 22.85 11.60 -56.85
C GLU A 246 21.83 12.56 -56.21
N GLU A 247 21.78 13.81 -56.66
CA GLU A 247 20.79 14.80 -56.22
C GLU A 247 19.37 14.39 -56.61
N ILE A 248 19.17 13.94 -57.86
CA ILE A 248 17.87 13.45 -58.34
C ILE A 248 17.41 12.24 -57.52
N TYR A 249 18.31 11.29 -57.22
CA TYR A 249 17.95 10.13 -56.37
C TYR A 249 17.54 10.56 -54.97
N THR A 250 18.25 11.52 -54.38
CA THR A 250 17.88 12.05 -53.06
C THR A 250 16.52 12.74 -53.09
N GLY A 251 16.25 13.54 -54.14
CA GLY A 251 14.98 14.21 -54.34
C GLY A 251 13.83 13.24 -54.57
N ALA A 252 13.99 12.27 -55.46
CA ALA A 252 12.97 11.29 -55.82
C ALA A 252 12.58 10.32 -54.71
N THR A 253 13.43 10.17 -53.69
CA THR A 253 13.25 9.18 -52.62
C THR A 253 12.91 9.86 -51.30
N VAL A 254 13.89 10.55 -50.70
CA VAL A 254 13.70 11.25 -49.41
C VAL A 254 12.95 12.56 -49.61
N GLY A 255 13.18 13.28 -50.71
CA GLY A 255 12.53 14.56 -50.98
C GLY A 255 11.01 14.43 -51.18
N VAL A 256 10.56 13.47 -51.99
CA VAL A 256 9.13 13.19 -52.23
C VAL A 256 8.39 12.82 -50.94
N LEU A 257 9.07 12.14 -50.00
CA LEU A 257 8.50 11.70 -48.72
C LEU A 257 8.82 12.66 -47.56
N GLN A 258 9.33 13.86 -47.85
CA GLN A 258 9.87 14.76 -46.84
C GLN A 258 8.83 15.14 -45.77
N GLU A 259 7.61 15.48 -46.19
CA GLU A 259 6.57 15.89 -45.24
C GLU A 259 6.20 14.77 -44.25
N GLU A 260 6.21 13.51 -44.69
CA GLU A 260 5.94 12.38 -43.80
C GLU A 260 7.06 12.09 -42.84
N TYR A 261 8.33 12.26 -43.27
CA TYR A 261 9.49 12.16 -42.38
C TYR A 261 9.49 13.28 -41.35
N GLU A 262 9.21 14.53 -41.74
CA GLU A 262 9.09 15.65 -40.81
C GLU A 262 7.97 15.41 -39.78
N ARG A 263 6.84 14.86 -40.22
CA ARG A 263 5.74 14.50 -39.32
C ARG A 263 6.11 13.33 -38.40
N LEU A 264 6.81 12.32 -38.91
CA LEU A 264 7.31 11.20 -38.09
C LEU A 264 8.26 11.70 -36.99
N GLU A 265 9.19 12.60 -37.34
CA GLU A 265 10.12 13.20 -36.39
C GLU A 265 9.38 14.02 -35.32
N ALA A 266 8.40 14.83 -35.72
CA ALA A 266 7.59 15.61 -34.78
C ALA A 266 6.77 14.70 -33.83
N ASP A 267 6.17 13.63 -34.37
CA ASP A 267 5.38 12.68 -33.57
C ASP A 267 6.28 11.92 -32.59
N ALA A 268 7.50 11.55 -33.01
CA ALA A 268 8.50 10.90 -32.15
C ALA A 268 9.02 11.81 -31.05
N ALA A 269 9.31 13.08 -31.36
CA ALA A 269 9.72 14.07 -30.36
C ALA A 269 8.63 14.32 -29.31
N ALA A 270 7.37 14.40 -29.74
CA ALA A 270 6.23 14.55 -28.82
C ALA A 270 6.03 13.31 -27.92
N LEU A 271 6.29 12.10 -28.44
CA LEU A 271 6.25 10.87 -27.64
C LEU A 271 7.34 10.89 -26.55
N GLU A 272 8.55 11.33 -26.89
CA GLU A 272 9.66 11.40 -25.96
C GLU A 272 9.41 12.40 -24.82
N GLU A 273 8.89 13.59 -25.15
CA GLU A 273 8.49 14.59 -24.13
C GLU A 273 7.45 14.03 -23.15
N GLU A 274 6.48 13.26 -23.66
CA GLU A 274 5.45 12.64 -22.83
C GLU A 274 6.03 11.53 -21.92
N ARG A 275 7.01 10.76 -22.42
CA ARG A 275 7.75 9.78 -21.61
C ARG A 275 8.54 10.46 -20.49
N GLU A 276 9.31 11.50 -20.80
CA GLU A 276 10.06 12.26 -19.80
C GLU A 276 9.13 12.82 -18.71
N THR A 277 7.97 13.37 -19.10
CA THR A 277 6.96 13.86 -18.15
C THR A 277 6.42 12.76 -17.25
N LEU A 278 6.25 11.53 -17.77
CA LEU A 278 5.78 10.40 -17.00
C LEU A 278 6.86 9.88 -16.04
N GLU A 279 8.11 9.85 -16.49
CA GLU A 279 9.27 9.50 -15.66
C GLU A 279 9.48 10.50 -14.51
N GLU A 280 9.37 11.80 -14.78
CA GLU A 280 9.45 12.84 -13.73
C GLU A 280 8.38 12.64 -12.66
N ARG A 281 7.13 12.41 -13.08
CA ARG A 281 6.03 12.11 -12.14
C ARG A 281 6.24 10.81 -11.37
N ALA A 282 6.80 9.79 -12.01
CA ALA A 282 7.11 8.53 -11.35
C ALA A 282 8.18 8.72 -10.27
N ALA A 283 9.22 9.51 -10.56
CA ALA A 283 10.26 9.86 -9.59
C ALA A 283 9.68 10.68 -8.42
N GLU A 284 8.81 11.68 -8.69
CA GLU A 284 8.13 12.45 -7.66
C GLU A 284 7.29 11.55 -6.72
N LEU A 285 6.60 10.57 -7.27
CA LEU A 285 5.83 9.59 -6.49
C LEU A 285 6.73 8.66 -5.66
N GLU A 286 7.87 8.23 -6.20
CA GLU A 286 8.85 7.40 -5.49
C GLU A 286 9.46 8.17 -4.31
N ASP A 287 9.86 9.42 -4.53
CA ASP A 287 10.38 10.31 -3.48
C ASP A 287 9.33 10.53 -2.38
N ARG A 288 8.06 10.76 -2.77
CA ARG A 288 6.95 10.89 -1.83
C ARG A 288 6.69 9.62 -1.04
N GLN A 289 6.77 8.45 -1.67
CA GLN A 289 6.64 7.17 -0.97
C GLN A 289 7.77 6.97 0.03
N ALA A 290 9.02 7.24 -0.37
CA ALA A 290 10.17 7.11 0.52
C ALA A 290 10.07 8.07 1.72
N ALA A 291 9.58 9.29 1.51
CA ALA A 291 9.33 10.24 2.59
C ALA A 291 8.28 9.70 3.58
N LEU A 292 7.16 9.15 3.08
CA LEU A 292 6.12 8.55 3.92
C LEU A 292 6.61 7.31 4.69
N GLU A 293 7.42 6.45 4.06
CA GLU A 293 8.00 5.27 4.72
C GLU A 293 8.96 5.69 5.84
N ASN A 294 9.84 6.65 5.57
CA ASN A 294 10.77 7.18 6.56
C ASN A 294 10.02 7.86 7.73
N ARG A 295 8.99 8.65 7.40
CA ARG A 295 8.12 9.26 8.39
C ARG A 295 7.44 8.22 9.27
N SER A 296 6.84 7.19 8.67
CA SER A 296 6.22 6.09 9.42
C SER A 296 7.21 5.39 10.35
N GLN A 297 8.44 5.15 9.89
CA GLN A 297 9.47 4.51 10.70
C GLN A 297 9.91 5.39 11.87
N THR A 298 10.07 6.70 11.64
CA THR A 298 10.38 7.67 12.69
C THR A 298 9.33 7.68 13.80
N LEU A 299 8.05 7.66 13.43
CA LEU A 299 6.95 7.61 14.39
C LEU A 299 6.86 6.27 15.13
N GLU A 300 7.15 5.15 14.47
CA GLU A 300 7.20 3.83 15.12
C GLU A 300 8.33 3.75 16.15
N ASP A 301 9.53 4.21 15.78
CA ASP A 301 10.69 4.26 16.67
C ASP A 301 10.41 5.17 17.88
N GLY A 302 9.75 6.31 17.66
CA GLY A 302 9.30 7.22 18.72
C GLY A 302 8.29 6.60 19.69
N LEU A 303 7.30 5.86 19.19
CA LEU A 303 6.34 5.15 20.03
C LEU A 303 7.00 4.05 20.86
N ASP A 304 7.96 3.34 20.30
CA ASP A 304 8.72 2.31 21.01
C ASP A 304 9.56 2.93 22.15
N GLU A 305 10.18 4.09 21.93
CA GLU A 305 10.91 4.83 22.97
C GLU A 305 9.98 5.31 24.09
N VAL A 306 8.84 5.91 23.73
CA VAL A 306 7.82 6.33 24.69
C VAL A 306 7.31 5.15 25.52
N ALA A 307 7.10 3.98 24.91
CA ALA A 307 6.69 2.78 25.64
C ALA A 307 7.73 2.32 26.67
N GLU A 308 9.03 2.42 26.34
CA GLU A 308 10.11 2.08 27.26
C GLU A 308 10.20 3.07 28.42
N LEU A 309 10.08 4.37 28.14
CA LEU A 309 10.10 5.43 29.15
C LEU A 309 8.88 5.36 30.07
N GLU A 310 7.68 5.13 29.53
CA GLU A 310 6.45 4.99 30.33
C GLU A 310 6.55 3.82 31.32
N ALA A 311 7.14 2.69 30.91
CA ALA A 311 7.37 1.58 31.81
C ALA A 311 8.35 1.93 32.95
N GLN A 312 9.32 2.80 32.70
CA GLN A 312 10.24 3.30 33.73
C GLN A 312 9.57 4.30 34.67
N TYR A 313 8.73 5.19 34.11
CA TYR A 313 7.93 6.15 34.86
C TYR A 313 7.05 5.44 35.89
N GLU A 314 6.31 4.42 35.46
CA GLU A 314 5.43 3.62 36.32
C GLU A 314 6.22 2.91 37.44
N LEU A 315 7.38 2.33 37.13
CA LEU A 315 8.27 1.73 38.14
C LEU A 315 8.78 2.73 39.18
N ALA A 316 9.17 3.94 38.75
CA ALA A 316 9.63 5.02 39.64
C ALA A 316 8.49 5.53 40.53
N SER A 317 7.30 5.72 39.94
CA SER A 317 6.07 6.10 40.62
C SER A 317 5.67 5.07 41.68
N ALA A 318 5.68 3.77 41.34
CA ALA A 318 5.38 2.68 42.26
C ALA A 318 6.40 2.56 43.40
N ALA A 319 7.66 2.92 43.15
CA ALA A 319 8.72 2.99 44.17
C ALA A 319 8.61 4.24 45.08
N GLY A 320 7.79 5.22 44.70
CA GLY A 320 7.64 6.51 45.38
C GLY A 320 8.83 7.44 45.19
N ASP A 321 9.54 7.32 44.07
CA ASP A 321 10.63 8.20 43.68
C ASP A 321 10.11 9.32 42.76
N ASP A 322 9.46 10.31 43.38
CA ASP A 322 8.82 11.44 42.66
C ASP A 322 9.84 12.27 41.83
N GLU A 323 11.12 12.27 42.20
CA GLU A 323 12.17 13.01 41.47
C GLU A 323 12.57 12.27 40.19
N GLU A 324 12.68 10.93 40.25
CA GLU A 324 12.96 10.10 39.08
C GLU A 324 11.74 10.02 38.13
N ALA A 325 10.52 9.90 38.66
CA ALA A 325 9.31 9.91 37.84
C ALA A 325 9.13 11.23 37.07
N ALA A 326 9.36 12.38 37.73
CA ALA A 326 9.26 13.68 37.07
C ALA A 326 10.35 13.90 35.99
N ALA A 327 11.53 13.32 36.14
CA ALA A 327 12.58 13.38 35.12
C ALA A 327 12.23 12.53 33.90
N ILE A 328 11.63 11.36 34.10
CA ILE A 328 11.18 10.48 33.00
C ILE A 328 10.02 11.12 32.23
N GLU A 329 9.10 11.81 32.91
CA GLU A 329 8.04 12.57 32.23
C GLU A 329 8.61 13.60 31.25
N GLU A 330 9.63 14.37 31.65
CA GLU A 330 10.30 15.34 30.78
C GLU A 330 11.01 14.65 29.59
N GLU A 331 11.53 13.43 29.78
CA GLU A 331 12.12 12.62 28.70
C GLU A 331 11.06 12.10 27.72
N ILE A 332 9.87 11.71 28.20
CA ILE A 332 8.74 11.31 27.35
C ILE A 332 8.30 12.48 26.48
N ASP A 333 8.05 13.65 27.07
CA ASP A 333 7.65 14.85 26.33
C ASP A 333 8.70 15.23 25.27
N ALA A 334 9.99 15.11 25.61
CA ALA A 334 11.08 15.35 24.68
C ALA A 334 11.10 14.34 23.53
N ALA A 335 10.91 13.05 23.81
CA ALA A 335 10.88 11.99 22.78
C ALA A 335 9.71 12.15 21.81
N VAL A 336 8.53 12.53 22.32
CA VAL A 336 7.35 12.83 21.50
C VAL A 336 7.62 14.02 20.58
N ALA A 337 8.15 15.12 21.13
CA ALA A 337 8.46 16.32 20.36
C ALA A 337 9.59 16.07 19.33
N GLU A 338 10.62 15.29 19.68
CA GLU A 338 11.69 14.90 18.76
C GLU A 338 11.14 14.08 17.59
N SER A 339 10.34 13.06 17.89
CA SER A 339 9.72 12.19 16.88
C SER A 339 8.82 12.98 15.92
N ALA A 340 7.98 13.89 16.45
CA ALA A 340 7.11 14.73 15.64
C ALA A 340 7.90 15.67 14.72
N ASN A 341 9.00 16.26 15.23
CA ASN A 341 9.87 17.12 14.44
C ASN A 341 10.66 16.36 13.37
N GLU A 342 11.23 15.20 13.69
CA GLU A 342 11.99 14.38 12.74
C GLU A 342 11.10 13.81 11.65
N ALA A 343 9.83 13.50 11.99
CA ALA A 343 8.80 13.08 11.06
C ALA A 343 8.24 14.24 10.21
N GLU A 344 8.66 15.48 10.44
CA GLU A 344 8.15 16.68 9.78
C GLU A 344 6.60 16.74 9.84
N LEU A 345 6.04 16.42 11.01
CA LEU A 345 4.59 16.51 11.22
C LEU A 345 4.15 17.98 11.24
N ASP A 346 3.00 18.23 10.64
CA ASP A 346 2.25 19.46 10.91
C ASP A 346 1.58 19.39 12.30
N ASP A 347 1.06 20.52 12.79
CA ASP A 347 0.48 20.62 14.14
C ASP A 347 -0.67 19.62 14.37
N GLU A 348 -1.48 19.35 13.33
CA GLU A 348 -2.60 18.40 13.43
C GLU A 348 -2.09 16.95 13.49
N GLN A 349 -1.10 16.60 12.67
CA GLN A 349 -0.47 15.30 12.70
C GLN A 349 0.29 15.07 14.02
N ALA A 350 0.94 16.10 14.55
CA ALA A 350 1.61 16.06 15.85
C ALA A 350 0.60 15.83 16.98
N ALA A 351 -0.54 16.53 16.98
CA ALA A 351 -1.61 16.31 17.94
C ALA A 351 -2.26 14.91 17.82
N GLU A 352 -2.42 14.39 16.59
CA GLU A 352 -2.89 13.01 16.39
C GLU A 352 -1.88 11.99 16.94
N TYR A 353 -0.60 12.22 16.69
CA TYR A 353 0.50 11.41 17.23
C TYR A 353 0.54 11.45 18.77
N GLU A 354 0.41 12.62 19.38
CA GLU A 354 0.29 12.79 20.83
C GLU A 354 -0.92 12.04 21.40
N GLY A 355 -2.07 12.06 20.72
CA GLY A 355 -3.23 11.27 21.12
C GLY A 355 -2.99 9.75 21.05
N VAL A 356 -2.20 9.29 20.07
CA VAL A 356 -1.75 7.89 20.02
C VAL A 356 -0.82 7.57 21.18
N VAL A 357 0.12 8.47 21.50
CA VAL A 357 1.01 8.36 22.67
C VAL A 357 0.21 8.28 23.97
N GLU A 358 -0.76 9.16 24.19
CA GLU A 358 -1.61 9.14 25.38
C GLU A 358 -2.37 7.81 25.50
N SER A 359 -2.90 7.31 24.38
CA SER A 359 -3.56 6.00 24.36
C SER A 359 -2.60 4.84 24.64
N LEU A 360 -1.33 4.94 24.23
CA LEU A 360 -0.29 3.95 24.50
C LEU A 360 0.08 3.96 25.99
N ARG A 361 0.29 5.15 26.55
CA ARG A 361 0.61 5.35 27.97
C ARG A 361 -0.47 4.79 28.88
N ALA A 362 -1.74 5.10 28.60
CA ALA A 362 -2.88 4.55 29.32
C ALA A 362 -2.99 3.01 29.27
N GLN A 363 -2.49 2.37 28.20
CA GLN A 363 -2.42 0.90 28.14
C GLN A 363 -1.32 0.34 29.03
N ILE A 364 -0.18 1.01 29.13
CA ILE A 364 0.95 0.57 29.96
C ILE A 364 0.64 0.74 31.46
N GLU A 365 -0.06 1.82 31.85
CA GLU A 365 -0.60 2.03 33.20
C GLU A 365 -1.48 0.83 33.63
N LEU A 366 -2.40 0.38 32.76
CA LEU A 366 -3.29 -0.74 33.02
C LEU A 366 -2.54 -2.06 33.23
N ASP A 367 -1.50 -2.29 32.44
CA ASP A 367 -0.62 -3.45 32.52
C ASP A 367 0.13 -3.51 33.86
N GLU A 368 0.52 -2.37 34.43
CA GLU A 368 1.20 -2.34 35.73
C GLU A 368 0.23 -2.47 36.91
N VAL A 369 -0.99 -1.92 36.80
CA VAL A 369 -2.10 -2.21 37.73
C VAL A 369 -2.47 -3.70 37.70
N GLU A 370 -2.42 -4.34 36.52
CA GLU A 370 -2.52 -5.79 36.39
C GLU A 370 -1.31 -6.52 37.00
N ARG A 371 -0.05 -6.06 36.82
CA ARG A 371 1.12 -6.67 37.48
C ARG A 371 1.09 -6.51 39.01
N ALA A 372 0.60 -5.40 39.54
CA ALA A 372 0.44 -5.15 40.98
C ALA A 372 -0.67 -6.02 41.58
N THR A 373 -1.71 -6.35 40.81
CA THR A 373 -2.76 -7.30 41.20
C THR A 373 -2.39 -8.77 40.89
N ALA A 374 -1.50 -9.01 39.92
CA ALA A 374 -0.90 -10.30 39.57
C ALA A 374 0.26 -10.71 40.48
N ALA A 375 0.90 -9.79 41.21
CA ALA A 375 1.82 -10.17 42.28
C ALA A 375 1.11 -10.95 43.42
N ASP A 376 -0.20 -10.73 43.62
CA ASP A 376 -1.04 -11.47 44.60
C ASP A 376 -1.78 -12.66 43.97
N SER A 377 -2.09 -12.62 42.66
CA SER A 377 -2.84 -13.67 41.94
C SER A 377 -2.00 -14.61 41.06
N GLY A 378 -0.80 -14.20 40.62
CA GLY A 378 0.20 -15.01 39.92
C GLY A 378 0.84 -16.06 40.82
N ALA A 379 1.12 -15.72 42.09
CA ALA A 379 1.50 -16.72 43.09
C ALA A 379 0.38 -17.76 43.37
N GLN A 380 -0.88 -17.36 43.18
CA GLN A 380 -2.04 -18.26 43.30
C GLN A 380 -2.28 -19.06 42.01
N GLN A 381 -2.06 -18.47 40.83
CA GLN A 381 -2.16 -19.15 39.53
C GLN A 381 -1.04 -20.16 39.31
N ASP A 382 0.22 -19.83 39.62
CA ASP A 382 1.34 -20.77 39.57
C ASP A 382 1.10 -21.95 40.50
N ALA A 383 0.59 -21.69 41.72
CA ALA A 383 0.20 -22.75 42.65
C ALA A 383 -0.96 -23.60 42.11
N LEU A 384 -1.96 -22.99 41.45
CA LEU A 384 -3.09 -23.70 40.84
C LEU A 384 -2.67 -24.52 39.61
N GLU A 385 -1.78 -24.01 38.76
CA GLU A 385 -1.24 -24.74 37.61
C GLU A 385 -0.35 -25.90 38.04
N GLN A 386 0.51 -25.68 39.02
CA GLN A 386 1.36 -26.73 39.59
C GLN A 386 0.52 -27.82 40.28
N ARG A 387 -0.54 -27.42 40.99
CA ARG A 387 -1.55 -28.32 41.56
C ARG A 387 -2.30 -29.09 40.48
N ARG A 388 -2.74 -28.41 39.42
CA ARG A 388 -3.46 -29.04 38.30
C ARG A 388 -2.56 -30.02 37.55
N GLY A 389 -1.30 -29.67 37.30
CA GLY A 389 -0.31 -30.56 36.69
C GLY A 389 -0.11 -31.84 37.51
N ALA A 390 0.06 -31.71 38.83
CA ALA A 390 0.19 -32.87 39.72
C ALA A 390 -1.04 -33.80 39.70
N LEU A 391 -2.25 -33.23 39.59
CA LEU A 391 -3.50 -34.00 39.50
C LEU A 391 -3.70 -34.64 38.12
N GLU A 392 -3.34 -33.95 37.03
CA GLU A 392 -3.42 -34.51 35.67
C GLU A 392 -2.39 -35.63 35.46
N GLU A 393 -1.16 -35.45 35.94
CA GLU A 393 -0.12 -36.48 35.92
C GLU A 393 -0.53 -37.70 36.76
N GLY A 394 -1.05 -37.48 37.97
CA GLY A 394 -1.57 -38.55 38.82
C GLY A 394 -2.73 -39.32 38.18
N LEU A 395 -3.64 -38.67 37.44
CA LEU A 395 -4.73 -39.37 36.73
C LEU A 395 -4.23 -40.18 35.55
N LEU A 396 -3.19 -39.72 34.84
CA LEU A 396 -2.55 -40.47 33.76
C LEU A 396 -1.85 -41.72 34.29
N ASP A 397 -1.10 -41.59 35.39
CA ASP A 397 -0.44 -42.73 36.04
C ASP A 397 -1.46 -43.76 36.54
N VAL A 398 -2.57 -43.29 37.13
CA VAL A 398 -3.69 -44.14 37.54
C VAL A 398 -4.29 -44.88 36.34
N ALA A 399 -4.54 -44.19 35.22
CA ALA A 399 -5.09 -44.81 34.02
C ALA A 399 -4.15 -45.88 33.44
N GLU A 400 -2.84 -45.60 33.42
CA GLU A 400 -1.85 -46.55 32.96
C GLU A 400 -1.79 -47.79 33.88
N LEU A 401 -1.74 -47.59 35.19
CA LEU A 401 -1.69 -48.67 36.17
C LEU A 401 -2.97 -49.51 36.20
N GLU A 402 -4.14 -48.91 35.97
CA GLU A 402 -5.40 -49.66 35.78
C GLU A 402 -5.39 -50.48 34.49
N MET A 403 -4.87 -49.93 33.40
CA MET A 403 -4.71 -50.68 32.15
C MET A 403 -3.74 -51.85 32.32
N GLN A 404 -2.62 -51.64 33.01
CA GLN A 404 -1.66 -52.70 33.34
C GLN A 404 -2.30 -53.78 34.23
N ARG A 405 -3.09 -53.38 35.22
CA ARG A 405 -3.85 -54.29 36.08
C ARG A 405 -4.83 -55.14 35.30
N GLU A 406 -5.66 -54.54 34.44
CA GLU A 406 -6.67 -55.26 33.65
C GLU A 406 -6.00 -56.21 32.64
N LEU A 407 -4.90 -55.79 32.00
CA LEU A 407 -4.11 -56.66 31.13
C LEU A 407 -3.46 -57.84 31.88
N ALA A 408 -2.90 -57.59 33.08
CA ALA A 408 -2.35 -58.64 33.92
C ALA A 408 -3.43 -59.63 34.41
N SER A 409 -4.60 -59.11 34.79
CA SER A 409 -5.79 -59.89 35.15
C SER A 409 -6.27 -60.76 33.98
N ALA A 410 -6.38 -60.19 32.78
CA ALA A 410 -6.76 -60.92 31.56
C ALA A 410 -5.75 -62.01 31.17
N ALA A 411 -4.47 -61.80 31.47
CA ALA A 411 -3.41 -62.80 31.29
C ALA A 411 -3.36 -63.87 32.41
N GLY A 412 -4.13 -63.71 33.49
CA GLY A 412 -4.17 -64.61 34.64
C GLY A 412 -3.00 -64.44 35.63
N ASP A 413 -2.27 -63.33 35.56
CA ASP A 413 -1.19 -62.98 36.48
C ASP A 413 -1.71 -62.09 37.62
N GLU A 414 -2.35 -62.74 38.59
CA GLU A 414 -2.94 -62.09 39.77
C GLU A 414 -1.90 -61.35 40.64
N VAL A 415 -0.62 -61.75 40.59
CA VAL A 415 0.43 -61.09 41.36
C VAL A 415 0.79 -59.74 40.73
N ALA A 416 0.93 -59.71 39.40
CA ALA A 416 1.15 -58.47 38.66
C ALA A 416 -0.09 -57.54 38.75
N ALA A 417 -1.30 -58.08 38.68
CA ALA A 417 -2.52 -57.29 38.85
C ALA A 417 -2.63 -56.66 40.26
N ALA A 418 -2.28 -57.42 41.31
CA ALA A 418 -2.27 -56.89 42.68
C ALA A 418 -1.17 -55.85 42.91
N ALA A 419 0.00 -56.01 42.28
CA ALA A 419 1.08 -55.02 42.34
C ALA A 419 0.67 -53.70 41.68
N ALA A 420 0.11 -53.75 40.46
CA ALA A 420 -0.37 -52.56 39.76
C ALA A 420 -1.49 -51.84 40.52
N ALA A 421 -2.41 -52.57 41.17
CA ALA A 421 -3.42 -51.97 42.03
C ALA A 421 -2.83 -51.25 43.25
N SER A 422 -1.80 -51.82 43.87
CA SER A 422 -1.13 -51.21 45.03
C SER A 422 -0.31 -49.98 44.64
N GLU A 423 0.34 -50.02 43.46
CA GLU A 423 1.08 -48.87 42.92
C GLU A 423 0.14 -47.73 42.53
N ARG A 424 -1.03 -48.06 41.98
CA ARG A 424 -2.08 -47.07 41.70
C ARG A 424 -2.55 -46.38 42.98
N ASP A 425 -2.85 -47.13 44.04
CA ASP A 425 -3.30 -46.54 45.31
C ASP A 425 -2.24 -45.60 45.89
N ALA A 426 -0.95 -45.95 45.75
CA ALA A 426 0.15 -45.08 46.13
C ALA A 426 0.24 -43.82 45.25
N ALA A 427 0.03 -43.94 43.93
CA ALA A 427 0.02 -42.81 43.00
C ALA A 427 -1.12 -41.82 43.30
N VAL A 428 -2.29 -42.30 43.72
CA VAL A 428 -3.40 -41.45 44.17
C VAL A 428 -3.02 -40.67 45.43
N GLU A 429 -2.47 -41.35 46.45
CA GLU A 429 -2.02 -40.68 47.67
C GLU A 429 -0.90 -39.66 47.40
N GLU A 430 0.01 -39.98 46.48
CA GLU A 430 1.10 -39.10 46.07
C GLU A 430 0.58 -37.85 45.34
N ALA A 431 -0.36 -38.00 44.40
CA ALA A 431 -0.98 -36.89 43.69
C ALA A 431 -1.77 -35.96 44.64
N ILE A 432 -2.51 -36.53 45.59
CA ILE A 432 -3.24 -35.78 46.63
C ILE A 432 -2.27 -34.97 47.50
N ALA A 433 -1.13 -35.58 47.90
CA ALA A 433 -0.13 -34.92 48.72
C ALA A 433 0.65 -33.85 47.95
N ALA A 434 1.03 -34.11 46.70
CA ALA A 434 1.73 -33.17 45.83
C ALA A 434 0.87 -31.95 45.47
N ALA A 435 -0.44 -32.15 45.31
CA ALA A 435 -1.40 -31.09 45.09
C ALA A 435 -1.88 -30.42 46.38
N GLU A 436 -1.38 -30.82 47.56
CA GLU A 436 -1.80 -30.32 48.87
C GLU A 436 -3.34 -30.22 49.00
N LEU A 437 -4.06 -31.30 48.63
CA LEU A 437 -5.53 -31.30 48.69
C LEU A 437 -6.03 -31.32 50.14
N ASP A 438 -7.08 -30.52 50.41
CA ASP A 438 -7.85 -30.68 51.63
C ASP A 438 -8.76 -31.93 51.57
N ASP A 439 -9.36 -32.31 52.71
CA ASP A 439 -10.16 -33.53 52.81
C ASP A 439 -11.36 -33.56 51.84
N GLU A 440 -11.91 -32.40 51.46
CA GLU A 440 -13.05 -32.32 50.54
C GLU A 440 -12.60 -32.47 49.08
N GLN A 441 -11.49 -31.83 48.73
CA GLN A 441 -10.87 -31.89 47.40
C GLN A 441 -10.26 -33.26 47.12
N ALA A 442 -9.63 -33.89 48.12
CA ALA A 442 -9.12 -35.26 48.02
C ALA A 442 -10.26 -36.25 47.70
N ALA A 443 -11.41 -36.11 48.37
CA ALA A 443 -12.58 -36.93 48.11
C ALA A 443 -13.19 -36.70 46.72
N GLU A 444 -13.02 -35.51 46.13
CA GLU A 444 -13.45 -35.24 44.75
C GLU A 444 -12.48 -35.85 43.73
N TYR A 445 -11.17 -35.74 43.98
CA TYR A 445 -10.15 -36.38 43.15
C TYR A 445 -10.27 -37.91 43.15
N GLU A 446 -10.54 -38.53 44.31
CA GLU A 446 -10.79 -39.97 44.40
C GLU A 446 -12.03 -40.42 43.58
N ARG A 447 -13.06 -39.56 43.44
CA ARG A 447 -14.20 -39.84 42.54
C ARG A 447 -13.82 -39.73 41.07
N ALA A 448 -12.94 -38.79 40.72
CA ALA A 448 -12.41 -38.69 39.36
C ALA A 448 -11.56 -39.91 39.01
N VAL A 449 -10.73 -40.38 39.95
CA VAL A 449 -9.98 -41.64 39.85
C VAL A 449 -10.92 -42.84 39.65
N GLU A 450 -12.03 -42.92 40.40
CA GLU A 450 -13.03 -43.98 40.21
C GLU A 450 -13.66 -43.94 38.81
N THR A 451 -13.87 -42.75 38.25
CA THR A 451 -14.37 -42.58 36.87
C THR A 451 -13.34 -43.06 35.84
N VAL A 452 -12.07 -42.65 35.99
CA VAL A 452 -10.98 -43.12 35.11
C VAL A 452 -10.82 -44.64 35.18
N ARG A 453 -10.97 -45.22 36.36
CA ARG A 453 -10.95 -46.67 36.56
C ARG A 453 -12.07 -47.40 35.81
N GLU A 454 -13.28 -46.84 35.79
CA GLU A 454 -14.39 -47.43 35.04
C GLU A 454 -14.19 -47.33 33.52
N GLU A 455 -13.51 -46.27 33.05
CA GLU A 455 -13.25 -46.03 31.62
C GLU A 455 -11.99 -46.74 31.10
N ALA A 456 -11.01 -47.04 31.95
CA ALA A 456 -9.76 -47.72 31.62
C ALA A 456 -9.94 -49.24 31.40
N THR A 457 -10.92 -49.62 30.58
CA THR A 457 -11.15 -51.01 30.15
C THR A 457 -10.44 -51.27 28.82
N PRO A 458 -9.51 -52.24 28.74
CA PRO A 458 -8.89 -52.59 27.47
C PRO A 458 -9.96 -53.16 26.52
N SER A 459 -9.86 -52.83 25.23
CA SER A 459 -10.79 -53.36 24.23
C SER A 459 -10.72 -54.90 24.18
N ASP A 460 -11.87 -55.55 23.97
CA ASP A 460 -11.99 -57.03 23.93
C ASP A 460 -10.98 -57.68 22.98
N GLU A 461 -10.61 -56.97 21.91
CA GLU A 461 -9.64 -57.41 20.90
C GLU A 461 -8.19 -57.33 21.41
N LEU A 462 -7.84 -56.30 22.19
CA LEU A 462 -6.53 -56.14 22.82
C LEU A 462 -6.36 -57.15 23.97
N ALA A 463 -7.39 -57.33 24.80
CA ALA A 463 -7.41 -58.32 25.88
C ALA A 463 -7.26 -59.75 25.33
N ALA A 464 -7.93 -60.07 24.22
CA ALA A 464 -7.79 -61.37 23.55
C ALA A 464 -6.40 -61.58 22.92
N ALA A 465 -5.79 -60.52 22.37
CA ALA A 465 -4.45 -60.58 21.79
C ALA A 465 -3.36 -60.83 22.85
N VAL A 466 -3.46 -60.18 24.02
CA VAL A 466 -2.50 -60.37 25.12
C VAL A 466 -2.62 -61.77 25.73
N ALA A 467 -3.84 -62.25 25.97
CA ALA A 467 -4.09 -63.62 26.45
C ALA A 467 -3.57 -64.71 25.48
N ALA A 468 -3.56 -64.44 24.17
CA ALA A 468 -3.02 -65.35 23.16
C ALA A 468 -1.49 -65.25 22.98
N SER A 469 -0.88 -64.11 23.32
CA SER A 469 0.53 -63.81 23.05
C SER A 469 1.48 -64.37 24.11
N GLY A 470 1.07 -64.50 25.37
CA GLY A 470 1.96 -64.87 26.48
C GLY A 470 3.15 -63.92 26.69
N ALA A 471 3.08 -62.70 26.16
CA ALA A 471 4.11 -61.67 26.28
C ALA A 471 3.88 -60.82 27.55
N ALA A 472 4.96 -60.27 28.12
CA ALA A 472 4.89 -59.48 29.33
C ALA A 472 4.21 -58.11 29.04
N PRO A 473 3.27 -57.64 29.89
CA PRO A 473 2.44 -56.46 29.61
C PRO A 473 3.20 -55.18 29.25
N HIS A 474 4.38 -54.96 29.85
CA HIS A 474 5.21 -53.76 29.63
C HIS A 474 5.78 -53.63 28.20
N GLU A 475 5.96 -54.72 27.45
CA GLU A 475 6.47 -54.66 26.07
C GLU A 475 5.40 -54.26 25.05
N LEU A 476 4.10 -54.43 25.37
CA LEU A 476 2.99 -54.14 24.47
C LEU A 476 2.52 -52.68 24.53
N ILE A 477 2.66 -52.02 25.68
CA ILE A 477 2.30 -50.60 25.87
C ILE A 477 3.29 -49.67 25.13
N ALA A 478 4.58 -50.03 25.09
CA ALA A 478 5.60 -49.27 24.36
C ALA A 478 5.39 -49.24 22.82
N ALA A 479 4.71 -50.24 22.25
CA ALA A 479 4.41 -50.29 20.82
C ALA A 479 3.18 -49.45 20.41
N GLY A 480 2.27 -49.16 21.36
CA GLY A 480 1.07 -48.35 21.12
C GLY A 480 1.31 -46.83 21.15
N GLY A 481 2.28 -46.36 21.95
CA GLY A 481 2.59 -44.92 22.09
C GLY A 481 3.19 -44.25 20.85
N ALA A 482 3.77 -45.02 19.91
CA ALA A 482 4.43 -44.47 18.73
C ALA A 482 3.49 -44.07 17.57
N VAL A 483 2.18 -44.34 17.67
CA VAL A 483 1.21 -44.07 16.59
C VAL A 483 0.39 -42.80 16.81
N ALA A 484 0.38 -42.22 18.03
CA ALA A 484 -0.42 -41.05 18.38
C ALA A 484 0.29 -39.69 18.22
N HIS A 485 1.61 -39.65 17.97
CA HIS A 485 2.35 -38.42 17.65
C HIS A 485 3.05 -38.57 16.30
N GLY A 486 2.48 -37.96 15.27
CA GLY A 486 2.88 -38.06 13.87
C GLY A 486 4.31 -37.57 13.57
N GLY A 487 5.31 -38.34 13.97
CA GLY A 487 6.71 -38.17 13.61
C GLY A 487 7.06 -39.03 12.40
N ALA A 488 7.35 -38.38 11.26
CA ALA A 488 7.91 -39.06 10.10
C ALA A 488 9.31 -39.67 10.42
N PRO A 489 9.65 -40.84 9.85
CA PRO A 489 10.83 -41.60 10.26
C PRO A 489 12.16 -40.92 9.85
N PRO A 490 13.24 -41.07 10.64
CA PRO A 490 14.49 -40.36 10.41
C PRO A 490 15.19 -40.81 9.12
N ARG A 491 15.60 -39.82 8.31
CA ARG A 491 16.42 -39.98 7.11
C ARG A 491 17.85 -40.41 7.49
N GLY A 492 18.28 -41.54 6.93
CA GLY A 492 19.63 -42.07 7.08
C GLY A 492 20.69 -41.23 6.35
N GLY A 493 21.65 -40.71 7.11
CA GLY A 493 22.93 -40.20 6.62
C GLY A 493 24.06 -41.12 7.06
N GLY A 494 24.71 -41.79 6.12
CA GLY A 494 25.74 -42.79 6.39
C GLY A 494 27.11 -42.23 6.76
N ARG A 495 27.90 -43.05 7.45
CA ARG A 495 29.37 -43.07 7.30
C ARG A 495 29.89 -44.51 7.28
N ARG A 496 30.71 -44.77 6.26
CA ARG A 496 31.54 -45.96 6.05
C ARG A 496 32.70 -46.02 7.06
N GLY A 497 33.14 -47.25 7.32
CA GLY A 497 34.49 -47.62 7.78
C GLY A 497 34.42 -48.49 9.05
N ALA A 498 34.94 -49.72 9.12
CA ALA A 498 35.94 -50.39 8.31
C ALA A 498 35.94 -51.92 8.55
N ARG A 499 36.38 -52.65 7.51
CA ARG A 499 37.15 -53.91 7.50
C ARG A 499 36.60 -55.17 8.20
N GLY A 500 36.49 -56.21 7.37
CA GLY A 500 36.35 -57.63 7.73
C GLY A 500 36.00 -58.42 6.49
#